data_AF-A0A4U8SPZ0-F1
#
_entry.id   AF-A0A4U8SPZ0-F1
#
_cell.length_a   1.000
_cell.length_b   1.000
_cell.length_c   1.000
_cell.angle_alpha   90.00
_cell.angle_beta   90.00
_cell.angle_gamma   90.00
#
_symmetry.space_group_name_H-M   'P 1'
#
loop_
_entity.id
_entity.type
_entity.pdbx_description
1 polymer ?
#
loop_
_entity_poly.entity_id
_entity_poly.type
_entity_poly.pdbx_seq_one_letter_code
_entity_poly.pdbx_strand_id
1 'polypeptide(L)'
;MVIALKVILSLVIAMVWYQLTSNQETAIFFFVLMLVIFFIRPIAYQSPTERQEYLEKFKRSRERQMNLERMRKEEKKKSLEEKKKRMGVKDD
;
A
#
# COMPACT_ATOMS: atom_id res chain seq x y z
N MET A 1 -12.10 7.59 -17.84
CA MET A 1 -12.44 8.98 -18.19
C MET A 1 -11.28 9.95 -17.96
N VAL A 2 -10.73 10.04 -16.73
CA VAL A 2 -9.66 10.99 -16.37
C VAL A 2 -8.36 10.84 -17.19
N ILE A 3 -7.98 9.61 -17.56
CA ILE A 3 -6.76 9.34 -18.34
C ILE A 3 -6.89 9.90 -19.76
N ALA A 4 -8.01 9.64 -20.44
CA ALA A 4 -8.25 10.15 -21.79
C ALA A 4 -8.26 11.69 -21.82
N LEU A 5 -8.84 12.33 -20.80
CA LEU A 5 -8.83 13.79 -20.65
C LEU A 5 -7.41 14.36 -20.54
N LYS A 6 -6.52 13.71 -19.76
CA LYS A 6 -5.11 14.11 -19.65
C LYS A 6 -4.40 14.06 -21.01
N VAL A 7 -4.62 13.00 -21.78
CA VAL A 7 -4.03 12.84 -23.12
C VAL A 7 -4.55 13.90 -24.10
N ILE A 8 -5.87 14.15 -24.10
CA ILE A 8 -6.46 15.20 -24.95
C ILE A 8 -5.91 16.57 -24.58
N LEU A 9 -5.78 16.89 -23.29
CA LEU A 9 -5.23 18.16 -22.85
C LEU A 9 -3.76 18.32 -23.26
N SER A 10 -2.95 17.25 -23.12
CA SER A 10 -1.57 17.24 -23.62
C SER A 10 -1.50 17.49 -25.13
N LEU A 11 -2.40 16.90 -25.92
CA LEU A 11 -2.48 17.13 -27.37
C LEU A 11 -2.84 18.58 -27.71
N VAL A 12 -3.81 19.17 -27.00
CA VAL A 12 -4.19 20.58 -27.20
C VAL A 12 -3.01 21.51 -26.93
N ILE A 13 -2.28 21.29 -25.82
CA ILE A 13 -1.10 22.08 -25.48
C ILE A 13 -0.01 21.95 -26.57
N ALA A 14 0.22 20.74 -27.07
CA ALA A 14 1.20 20.50 -28.12
C ALA A 14 0.82 21.16 -29.46
N MET A 15 -0.47 21.13 -29.83
CA MET A 15 -0.97 21.80 -31.03
C MET A 15 -0.83 23.32 -30.94
N VAL A 16 -1.13 23.91 -29.78
CA VAL A 16 -0.92 25.35 -29.54
C VAL A 16 0.56 25.71 -29.70
N TRP A 17 1.47 24.89 -29.15
CA TRP A 17 2.91 25.11 -29.30
C TRP A 17 3.41 24.94 -30.73
N TYR A 18 2.88 23.97 -31.48
CA TYR A 18 3.19 23.81 -32.89
C TYR A 18 2.79 25.04 -33.70
N GLN A 19 1.61 25.59 -33.44
CA GLN A 19 1.09 26.76 -34.15
C GLN A 19 1.88 28.04 -33.85
N LEU A 20 2.45 28.16 -32.65
CA LEU A 20 3.27 29.32 -32.25
C LEU A 20 4.70 29.24 -32.78
N THR A 21 5.27 28.04 -32.82
CA THR A 21 6.71 27.84 -33.06
C THR A 21 7.00 27.37 -34.49
N SER A 22 5.99 26.87 -35.20
CA SER A 22 6.09 26.20 -36.52
C SER A 22 7.15 25.08 -36.56
N ASN A 23 7.56 24.59 -35.39
CA ASN A 23 8.61 23.61 -35.23
C ASN A 23 8.02 22.36 -34.55
N GLN A 24 8.13 21.26 -35.28
CA GLN A 24 7.57 19.97 -34.90
C GLN A 24 8.31 19.36 -33.70
N GLU A 25 9.63 19.54 -33.60
CA GLU A 25 10.43 18.98 -32.51
C GLU A 25 10.03 19.59 -31.17
N THR A 26 9.80 20.90 -31.14
CA THR A 26 9.36 21.62 -29.93
C THR A 26 7.97 21.19 -29.51
N ALA A 27 7.04 21.03 -30.46
CA ALA A 27 5.69 20.54 -30.17
C ALA A 27 5.69 19.12 -29.58
N ILE A 28 6.50 18.22 -30.16
CA ILE A 28 6.67 16.84 -29.66
C ILE A 28 7.27 16.86 -28.26
N PHE A 29 8.29 17.68 -28.02
CA PHE A 29 8.91 17.82 -26.70
C PHE A 29 7.88 18.24 -25.65
N PHE A 30 7.07 19.28 -25.92
CA PHE A 30 6.05 19.75 -24.98
C PHE A 30 4.92 18.72 -24.78
N PHE A 31 4.55 17.97 -25.81
CA PHE A 31 3.61 16.87 -25.68
C PHE A 31 4.08 15.82 -24.67
N VAL A 32 5.30 15.32 -24.85
CA VAL A 32 5.90 14.30 -23.98
C VAL A 32 6.09 14.85 -22.56
N LEU A 33 6.57 16.09 -22.42
CA LEU A 33 6.74 16.75 -21.13
C LEU A 33 5.41 16.83 -20.35
N MET A 34 4.33 17.24 -21.02
CA MET A 34 3.01 17.34 -20.38
C MET A 34 2.44 15.98 -19.99
N LEU A 35 2.68 14.94 -20.80
CA LEU A 35 2.32 13.58 -20.40
C LEU A 35 3.06 13.16 -19.13
N VAL A 36 4.37 13.40 -19.05
CA VAL A 36 5.15 13.07 -17.85
C VAL A 36 4.58 13.79 -16.62
N ILE A 37 4.34 15.10 -16.71
CA ILE A 37 3.78 15.90 -15.61
C ILE A 37 2.40 15.39 -15.17
N PHE A 38 1.52 15.05 -16.12
CA PHE A 38 0.16 14.60 -15.78
C PHE A 38 0.11 13.15 -15.27
N PHE A 39 1.07 12.31 -15.63
CA PHE A 39 1.13 10.91 -15.18
C PHE A 39 1.97 10.71 -13.93
N ILE A 40 2.88 11.64 -13.61
CA ILE A 40 3.46 11.72 -12.28
C ILE A 40 2.30 12.00 -11.32
N ARG A 41 1.94 11.00 -10.51
CA ARG A 41 0.94 11.18 -9.46
C ARG A 41 1.51 12.24 -8.50
N PRO A 42 0.80 13.35 -8.24
CA PRO A 42 1.17 14.19 -7.11
C PRO A 42 1.15 13.27 -5.88
N ILE A 43 2.13 13.45 -4.99
CA ILE A 43 2.18 12.74 -3.71
C ILE A 43 0.90 13.13 -3.00
N ALA A 44 -0.11 12.26 -3.05
CA ALA A 44 -1.38 12.48 -2.41
C ALA A 44 -1.09 12.60 -0.92
N TYR A 45 -1.35 13.78 -0.37
CA TYR A 45 -1.25 14.00 1.07
C TYR A 45 -2.30 13.08 1.71
N GLN A 46 -1.87 11.92 2.18
CA GLN A 46 -2.74 11.05 2.97
C GLN A 46 -3.15 11.86 4.20
N SER A 47 -4.45 12.00 4.40
CA SER A 47 -4.96 12.72 5.56
C SER A 47 -4.36 12.10 6.83
N PRO A 48 -3.87 12.89 7.80
CA PRO A 48 -3.27 12.36 9.03
C PRO A 48 -4.18 11.37 9.76
N THR A 49 -5.49 11.55 9.63
CA THR A 49 -6.57 10.72 10.15
C THR A 49 -6.59 9.31 9.55
N GLU A 50 -6.54 9.17 8.22
CA GLU A 50 -6.53 7.84 7.58
C GLU A 50 -5.27 7.03 7.93
N ARG A 51 -4.14 7.73 8.09
CA ARG A 51 -2.88 7.10 8.52
C ARG A 51 -2.98 6.56 9.95
N GLN A 52 -3.60 7.32 10.86
CA GLN A 52 -3.80 6.89 12.24
C GLN A 52 -4.73 5.68 12.32
N GLU A 53 -5.84 5.68 11.59
CA GLU A 53 -6.76 4.53 11.54
C GLU A 53 -6.07 3.27 11.02
N TYR A 54 -5.25 3.38 9.97
CA TYR A 54 -4.50 2.25 9.45
C TYR A 54 -3.51 1.70 10.48
N LEU A 55 -2.77 2.58 11.16
CA LEU A 55 -1.83 2.21 12.22
C LEU A 55 -2.52 1.54 13.40
N GLU A 56 -3.70 2.01 13.78
CA GLU A 56 -4.46 1.45 14.89
C GLU A 56 -5.01 0.06 14.54
N LYS A 57 -5.58 -0.11 13.33
CA LYS A 57 -6.01 -1.43 12.82
C LYS A 57 -4.85 -2.41 12.76
N PHE A 58 -3.68 -1.96 12.31
CA PHE A 58 -2.48 -2.80 12.25
C PHE A 58 -1.98 -3.23 13.63
N LYS A 59 -1.93 -2.32 14.61
CA LYS A 59 -1.56 -2.64 16.00
C LYS A 59 -2.52 -3.66 16.61
N ARG A 60 -3.84 -3.43 16.49
CA ARG A 60 -4.88 -4.36 17.01
C ARG A 60 -4.77 -5.75 16.38
N SER A 61 -4.47 -5.85 15.09
CA SER A 61 -4.25 -7.14 14.42
C SER A 61 -3.03 -7.87 14.97
N ARG A 62 -1.91 -7.17 15.15
CA ARG A 62 -0.67 -7.74 15.70
C ARG A 62 -0.87 -8.24 17.13
N GLU A 63 -1.53 -7.47 17.98
CA GLU A 63 -1.83 -7.84 19.37
C GLU A 63 -2.67 -9.12 19.45
N ARG A 64 -3.70 -9.24 18.61
CA ARG A 64 -4.52 -10.47 18.53
C ARG A 64 -3.68 -11.68 18.16
N GLN A 65 -2.82 -11.57 17.15
CA GLN A 65 -1.95 -12.67 16.72
C GLN A 65 -0.98 -13.08 17.84
N MET A 66 -0.36 -12.12 18.52
CA MET A 66 0.55 -12.41 19.64
C MET A 66 -0.19 -13.10 20.79
N ASN A 67 -1.43 -12.68 21.10
CA ASN A 67 -2.21 -13.27 22.17
C ASN A 67 -2.64 -14.72 21.83
N LEU A 68 -3.06 -14.96 20.59
CA LEU A 68 -3.35 -16.31 20.07
C LEU A 68 -2.13 -17.23 20.15
N GLU A 69 -0.94 -16.73 19.83
CA GLU A 69 0.28 -17.53 19.91
C GLU A 69 0.68 -17.84 21.36
N ARG A 70 0.48 -16.88 22.28
CA ARG A 70 0.68 -17.10 23.72
C ARG A 70 -0.26 -18.17 24.26
N MET A 71 -1.56 -18.08 23.97
CA MET A 71 -2.55 -19.08 24.39
C MET A 71 -2.18 -20.49 23.87
N ARG A 72 -1.79 -20.60 22.59
CA ARG A 72 -1.32 -21.88 22.03
C ARG A 72 -0.09 -22.44 22.74
N LYS A 73 0.87 -21.59 23.15
CA LYS A 73 2.06 -22.02 23.90
C LYS A 73 1.70 -22.48 25.31
N GLU A 74 0.76 -21.80 25.97
CA GLU A 74 0.28 -22.19 27.31
C GLU A 74 -0.49 -23.52 27.29
N GLU A 75 -1.37 -23.74 26.31
CA GLU A 75 -2.08 -25.02 26.15
C GLU A 75 -1.12 -26.17 25.84
N LYS A 76 -0.10 -25.94 25.00
CA LYS A 76 0.96 -26.92 24.75
C LYS A 76 1.75 -27.25 26.02
N LYS A 77 2.10 -26.25 26.84
CA LYS A 77 2.78 -26.49 28.12
C LYS A 77 1.93 -27.29 29.10
N LYS A 78 0.65 -26.93 29.27
CA LYS A 78 -0.29 -27.64 30.13
C LYS A 78 -0.49 -29.10 29.70
N SER A 79 -0.67 -29.34 28.40
CA SER A 79 -0.81 -30.72 27.88
C SER A 79 0.46 -31.56 28.02
N LEU A 80 1.65 -30.96 27.89
CA LEU A 80 2.93 -31.63 28.16
C LEU A 80 3.10 -31.99 29.64
N GLU A 81 2.78 -31.07 30.55
CA GLU A 81 2.81 -31.33 31.99
C GLU A 81 1.81 -32.42 32.39
N GLU A 82 0.60 -32.40 31.83
CA GLU A 82 -0.42 -33.42 32.12
C GLU A 82 -0.01 -34.80 31.58
N LYS A 83 0.58 -34.87 30.37
CA LYS A 83 1.17 -36.12 29.84
C LYS A 83 2.28 -36.64 30.73
N LYS A 84 3.16 -35.77 31.22
CA LYS A 84 4.26 -36.16 32.12
C LYS A 84 3.74 -36.69 33.45
N LYS A 85 2.70 -36.06 34.03
CA LYS A 85 2.03 -36.55 35.24
C LYS A 85 1.37 -37.92 35.02
N ARG A 86 0.72 -38.15 33.87
CA ARG A 86 0.09 -39.44 33.56
C ARG A 86 1.09 -40.57 33.31
N MET A 87 2.29 -40.28 32.78
CA MET A 87 3.34 -41.28 32.61
C MET A 87 4.02 -41.62 33.95
N GLY A 88 4.28 -40.63 34.81
CA GLY A 88 4.92 -40.86 36.10
C GLY A 88 4.06 -41.55 37.16
N VAL A 89 2.74 -41.68 36.94
CA VAL A 89 1.82 -42.45 37.81
C VAL A 89 1.69 -43.92 37.37
N LYS A 90 2.28 -44.30 36.23
CA LYS A 90 2.15 -45.65 35.67
C LYS A 90 3.29 -46.60 36.06
N ASP A 91 4.24 -46.13 36.86
CA ASP A 91 5.47 -46.85 37.25
C ASP A 91 5.48 -47.33 38.72
N ASP A 92 4.35 -47.25 39.44
CA ASP A 92 4.20 -47.78 40.82
C ASP A 92 3.33 -49.06 40.87
#